data_AF-A0A0F9QDK4-F1
#
_entry.id   AF-A0A0F9QDK4-F1
#
_cell.length_a   1.000
_cell.length_b   1.000
_cell.length_c   1.000
_cell.angle_alpha   90.00
_cell.angle_beta   90.00
_cell.angle_gamma   90.00
#
_symmetry.space_group_name_H-M   'P 1'
#
loop_
_entity.id
_entity.type
_entity.pdbx_description
1 polymer ?
#
loop_
_entity_poly.entity_id
_entity_poly.type
_entity_poly.pdbx_seq_one_letter_code
_entity_poly.pdbx_strand_id
1 'polypeptide(L)' 'MLSNEDLLKNVKSLLDNVYEILQLFSPLMARMLELDEAKKYKKNGTFDKAAFLFGEISQLCKEIEGTPLPSATFLENLGN' A
#
# COMPACT_ATOMS: atom_id res chain seq x y z
N MET A 1 -16.51 -2.58 31.55
CA MET A 1 -16.67 -3.62 30.52
C MET A 1 -17.21 -2.94 29.28
N LEU A 2 -16.51 -3.01 28.15
CA LEU A 2 -17.06 -2.60 26.86
C LEU A 2 -18.26 -3.47 26.53
N SER A 3 -19.31 -2.89 25.94
CA SER A 3 -20.44 -3.68 25.46
C SER A 3 -20.02 -4.49 24.22
N ASN A 4 -20.72 -5.58 23.93
CA ASN A 4 -20.50 -6.32 22.68
C ASN A 4 -20.71 -5.45 21.44
N GLU A 5 -21.58 -4.45 21.52
CA GLU A 5 -21.82 -3.50 20.42
C GLU A 5 -20.62 -2.57 20.19
N ASP A 6 -19.98 -2.10 21.26
CA ASP A 6 -18.78 -1.25 21.16
C ASP A 6 -17.61 -2.04 20.55
N LEU A 7 -17.47 -3.32 20.94
CA LEU A 7 -16.45 -4.21 20.39
C LEU A 7 -16.65 -4.43 18.88
N LEU A 8 -17.88 -4.66 18.44
CA LEU A 8 -18.21 -4.84 17.02
C LEU A 8 -17.95 -3.56 16.20
N LYS A 9 -18.25 -2.38 16.74
CA LYS A 9 -17.94 -1.10 16.10
C LYS A 9 -16.42 -0.90 15.93
N ASN A 10 -15.64 -1.25 16.94
CA ASN A 10 -14.18 -1.16 16.89
C ASN A 10 -13.60 -2.12 15.84
N VAL A 11 -14.05 -3.37 15.82
CA VAL A 11 -13.63 -4.34 14.81
C VAL A 11 -13.97 -3.86 13.40
N LYS A 12 -15.17 -3.32 13.19
CA LYS A 12 -15.57 -2.76 11.89
C LYS A 12 -14.65 -1.61 11.48
N SER A 13 -14.42 -0.64 12.38
CA SER A 13 -13.52 0.49 12.14
C SER A 13 -12.11 0.03 11.77
N LEU A 14 -11.59 -0.99 12.47
CA LEU A 14 -10.28 -1.56 12.16
C LEU A 14 -10.25 -2.17 10.75
N LEU A 15 -11.25 -2.96 10.39
CA LEU A 15 -11.35 -3.60 9.07
C LEU A 15 -11.47 -2.57 7.94
N ASP A 16 -12.28 -1.53 8.14
CA ASP A 16 -12.46 -0.44 7.17
C ASP A 16 -11.13 0.28 6.92
N ASN A 17 -10.38 0.62 7.97
CA ASN A 17 -9.06 1.25 7.84
C ASN A 17 -8.03 0.34 7.16
N VAL A 18 -7.99 -0.96 7.52
CA VAL A 18 -7.10 -1.93 6.86
C VAL A 18 -7.42 -2.02 5.38
N TYR A 19 -8.70 -2.04 5.02
CA TYR A 19 -9.12 -2.06 3.63
C TYR A 19 -8.66 -0.81 2.87
N GLU A 20 -8.80 0.38 3.46
CA GLU A 20 -8.35 1.63 2.84
C GLU A 20 -6.83 1.67 2.64
N ILE A 21 -6.05 1.16 3.61
CA ILE A 21 -4.59 1.00 3.45
C ILE A 21 -4.28 0.03 2.30
N LEU A 22 -4.95 -1.12 2.24
CA LEU A 22 -4.73 -2.09 1.16
C LEU A 22 -5.07 -1.51 -0.22
N GLN A 23 -6.10 -0.67 -0.31
CA GLN A 23 -6.43 0.06 -1.55
C GLN A 23 -5.32 1.03 -1.94
N LEU A 24 -4.76 1.78 -1.00
CA LEU A 24 -3.66 2.72 -1.25
C LEU A 24 -2.42 2.01 -1.79
N PHE A 25 -2.06 0.85 -1.25
CA PHE A 25 -0.88 0.09 -1.67
C PHE A 25 -1.12 -0.85 -2.86
N SER A 26 -2.37 -1.08 -3.27
CA SER A 26 -2.72 -2.04 -4.33
C SER A 26 -1.98 -1.79 -5.66
N PRO A 27 -1.92 -0.55 -6.19
CA PRO A 27 -1.20 -0.28 -7.44
C PRO A 27 0.30 -0.58 -7.36
N LEU A 28 0.92 -0.25 -6.22
CA LEU A 28 2.33 -0.54 -5.97
C LEU A 28 2.58 -2.05 -5.94
N MET A 29 1.73 -2.81 -5.23
CA MET A 29 1.86 -4.26 -5.17
C MET A 29 1.73 -4.91 -6.55
N ALA A 30 0.78 -4.45 -7.37
CA ALA A 30 0.63 -4.93 -8.75
C ALA A 30 1.91 -4.70 -9.56
N ARG A 31 2.50 -3.50 -9.48
CA ARG A 31 3.73 -3.17 -10.20
C ARG A 31 4.96 -3.91 -9.67
N MET A 32 5.00 -4.22 -8.38
CA MET A 32 6.09 -5.01 -7.77
C MET A 32 6.14 -6.44 -8.29
N LEU A 33 5.02 -7.03 -8.73
CA LEU A 33 5.03 -8.35 -9.38
C LEU A 33 5.82 -8.36 -10.69
N GLU A 34 5.99 -7.20 -11.32
CA GLU A 34 6.75 -7.03 -12.57
C GLU A 34 8.25 -6.77 -12.32
N LEU A 35 8.71 -6.74 -11.06
CA LEU A 35 10.13 -6.54 -10.74
C LEU A 35 11.02 -7.64 -11.33
N ASP A 36 10.52 -8.87 -11.41
CA ASP A 36 11.27 -9.96 -12.04
C ASP A 36 11.38 -9.79 -13.55
N GLU A 37 10.40 -9.15 -14.20
CA GLU A 37 10.47 -8.70 -15.59
C GLU A 37 11.53 -7.60 -15.76
N ALA A 38 11.53 -6.59 -14.88
CA ALA A 38 12.53 -5.51 -14.88
C ALA A 38 13.97 -6.05 -14.73
N LYS A 39 14.17 -7.05 -13.87
CA LYS A 39 15.46 -7.74 -13.71
C LYS A 39 15.87 -8.47 -14.99
N LYS A 40 14.93 -9.09 -15.72
CA LYS A 40 15.21 -9.72 -17.02
C LYS A 40 15.62 -8.69 -18.07
N TYR A 41 14.92 -7.56 -18.15
CA TYR A 41 15.29 -6.45 -19.05
C TYR A 41 16.68 -5.88 -18.75
N LYS A 42 17.03 -5.74 -17.47
CA LYS A 42 18.39 -5.34 -17.08
C LYS A 42 19.43 -6.37 -17.54
N LYS A 43 19.16 -7.66 -17.37
CA LYS A 43 20.09 -8.74 -17.73
C LYS A 43 20.28 -8.89 -19.25
N ASN A 44 19.26 -8.61 -20.04
CA ASN A 44 19.32 -8.73 -21.50
C ASN A 44 19.73 -7.42 -22.22
N GLY A 45 20.13 -6.39 -21.47
CA GLY A 45 20.60 -5.11 -22.01
C GLY A 45 19.50 -4.13 -22.42
N THR A 46 18.22 -4.44 -22.18
CA THR A 46 17.10 -3.55 -22.48
C THR A 46 16.88 -2.55 -21.34
N PHE A 47 17.86 -1.66 -21.13
CA PHE A 47 17.88 -0.76 -19.98
C PHE A 47 16.72 0.23 -19.94
N ASP A 48 16.22 0.69 -21.08
CA ASP A 48 15.09 1.64 -21.12
C ASP A 48 13.82 1.04 -20.50
N LYS A 49 13.52 -0.23 -20.78
CA LYS A 49 12.36 -0.93 -20.20
C LYS A 49 12.55 -1.19 -18.70
N ALA A 50 13.76 -1.52 -18.28
CA ALA A 50 14.06 -1.69 -16.86
C ALA A 50 13.92 -0.36 -16.11
N ALA A 51 14.47 0.73 -16.66
CA ALA A 51 14.38 2.08 -16.09
C ALA A 51 12.93 2.56 -15.99
N PHE A 52 12.11 2.30 -17.02
CA PHE A 52 10.68 2.60 -17.00
C PHE A 52 9.96 1.92 -15.84
N LEU A 53 10.13 0.60 -15.68
CA LEU A 53 9.48 -0.16 -14.60
C LEU A 53 9.91 0.31 -13.20
N PHE A 54 11.20 0.54 -12.98
CA PHE A 54 11.69 1.09 -11.71
C PHE A 54 11.20 2.53 -11.48
N GLY A 55 11.10 3.32 -12.54
CA GLY A 55 10.57 4.69 -12.49
C GLY A 55 9.13 4.74 -12.03
N GLU A 56 8.26 3.87 -12.58
CA GLU A 56 6.86 3.81 -12.17
C GLU A 56 6.68 3.34 -10.73
N ILE A 57 7.45 2.33 -10.29
CA ILE A 57 7.45 1.90 -8.89
C ILE A 57 7.88 3.06 -7.97
N SER A 58 8.94 3.78 -8.35
CA SER A 58 9.40 4.93 -7.57
C SER A 58 8.37 6.05 -7.52
N GLN A 59 7.66 6.29 -8.61
CA GLN A 59 6.60 7.31 -8.68
C GLN A 59 5.42 6.94 -7.78
N LEU A 60 4.97 5.67 -7.82
CA LEU A 60 3.92 5.17 -6.92
C LEU A 60 4.31 5.31 -5.45
N CYS A 61 5.56 5.02 -5.09
CA CYS A 61 6.03 5.23 -3.72
C CYS A 61 5.92 6.70 -3.27
N LYS A 62 6.26 7.65 -4.16
CA LYS A 62 6.14 9.10 -3.85
C LYS A 62 4.68 9.52 -3.69
N GLU A 63 3.80 8.99 -4.52
CA GLU A 63 2.36 9.26 -4.42
C GLU A 63 1.79 8.74 -3.10
N ILE A 64 2.18 7.54 -2.67
CA ILE A 64 1.79 6.97 -1.37
C ILE A 64 2.34 7.82 -0.22
N GLU A 65 3.61 8.22 -0.28
CA GLU A 65 4.24 9.07 0.74
C GLU A 65 3.53 10.42 0.90
N GLY A 66 3.03 10.99 -0.21
CA GLY A 66 2.27 12.24 -0.21
C GLY A 66 0.77 12.07 0.11
N THR A 67 0.26 10.85 0.17
CA THR A 67 -1.16 10.59 0.42
C THR A 67 -1.42 10.55 1.93
N PRO A 68 -2.35 11.38 2.45
CA PRO A 68 -2.76 11.28 3.84
C PRO A 68 -3.27 9.88 4.13
N LEU A 69 -2.76 9.25 5.19
CA LEU A 69 -3.28 7.95 5.60
C LEU A 69 -4.76 8.08 5.98
N PRO A 70 -5.58 7.06 5.68
CA PRO A 70 -6.98 7.07 6.06
C PRO A 70 -7.08 7.04 7.59
N SER A 71 -7.39 8.22 8.12
CA SER A 71 -7.57 8.56 9.53
C SER A 71 -6.34 8.44 10.44
N ALA A 72 -5.99 9.55 11.11
CA ALA A 72 -5.06 9.55 12.24
C ALA A 72 -5.53 8.65 13.39
N THR A 73 -6.83 8.32 13.43
CA THR A 73 -7.45 7.44 14.41
C THR A 73 -7.12 5.96 14.20
N PHE A 74 -6.61 5.53 13.03
CA PHE A 74 -6.17 4.13 12.83
C PHE A 74 -5.07 3.73 13.82
N LEU A 75 -4.04 4.58 13.97
CA LEU A 75 -2.96 4.34 14.92
C LEU A 75 -3.44 4.46 16.38
N GLU A 76 -4.38 5.38 16.64
CA GLU A 76 -4.99 5.55 17.97
C GLU A 76 -5.88 4.35 18.36
N ASN A 77 -6.54 3.70 17.40
CA ASN A 77 -7.35 2.50 17.60
C ASN A 77 -6.52 1.21 17.74
N LEU A 78 -5.26 1.21 17.29
CA LEU A 78 -4.33 0.09 17.49
C LEU A 78 -3.60 0.15 18.84
N GLY A 79 -3.49 1.34 19.43
CA GLY A 79 -2.79 1.55 20.71
C GLY A 79 -3.67 1.48 21.96
N ASN A 80 -5.00 1.48 21.80
CA ASN A 80 -6.01 1.36 22.87
C ASN A 80 -6.63 -0.04 22.91
#